data_AF-A0A535E1H7-F1
#
_entry.id   AF-A0A535E1H7-F1
#
_cell.length_a   1.000
_cell.length_b   1.000
_cell.length_c   1.000
_cell.angle_alpha   90.00
_cell.angle_beta   90.00
_cell.angle_gamma   90.00
#
_symmetry.space_group_name_H-M   'P 1'
#
loop_
_entity.id
_entity.type
_entity.pdbx_description
1 polymer ?
#
loop_
_entity_poly.entity_id
_entity_poly.type
_entity_poly.pdbx_seq_one_letter_code
_entity_poly.pdbx_strand_id
1 'polypeptide(L)'
;MAEAAERWGVIPRYNGYQGNVVESPASTIEAIVRSMAGGRDEPSAVEQGQIGDGGCAPPPGRAWGWAIQLYAARSSDSWGIGDLADLRRFGRWARSAGASVVQISPLGAQPPTSPYQSCPYYSSSRRFRNTTYLRVEEVEGAERVSAELAPLQAQARALNSQRLIDHDAVFALKSQALELIFRAAPQPRGLASWQKKQGRALIDFATFDALAEVHGAAWRSWPSSLQSPRARGVEQARAELAERVAFHQWAQFHVHRQLARAAREITLIADVPVGFASDGFDAWRWQDLLAPGMRVGAPPDYFFPDGQDWGMPPFDPWKL
;
A
#
# COMPACT_ATOMS: atom_id res chain seq x y z
N MET A 1 16.66 -30.71 -16.62
CA MET A 1 16.64 -29.32 -16.09
C MET A 1 15.94 -28.34 -17.03
N ALA A 2 16.36 -28.20 -18.29
CA ALA A 2 15.66 -27.33 -19.25
C ALA A 2 14.16 -27.65 -19.37
N GLU A 3 13.81 -28.94 -19.43
CA GLU A 3 12.42 -29.39 -19.48
C GLU A 3 11.60 -29.00 -18.22
N ALA A 4 12.23 -29.04 -17.03
CA ALA A 4 11.58 -28.59 -15.81
C ALA A 4 11.42 -27.06 -15.78
N ALA A 5 12.42 -26.31 -16.26
CA ALA A 5 12.31 -24.86 -16.39
C ALA A 5 11.14 -24.48 -17.31
N GLU A 6 11.05 -25.11 -18.48
CA GLU A 6 9.99 -24.88 -19.46
C GLU A 6 8.60 -25.22 -18.90
N ARG A 7 8.44 -26.38 -18.24
CA ARG A 7 7.17 -26.77 -17.59
C ARG A 7 6.67 -25.73 -16.59
N TRP A 8 7.59 -25.09 -15.86
CA TRP A 8 7.26 -24.12 -14.83
C TRP A 8 7.26 -22.66 -15.35
N GLY A 9 7.46 -22.44 -16.65
CA GLY A 9 7.47 -21.10 -17.25
C GLY A 9 8.73 -20.28 -16.95
N VAL A 10 9.83 -20.94 -16.57
CA VAL A 10 11.11 -20.30 -16.26
C VAL A 10 11.95 -20.19 -17.54
N ILE A 11 12.29 -18.96 -17.92
CA ILE A 11 13.13 -18.71 -19.09
C ILE A 11 14.61 -18.89 -18.68
N PRO A 12 15.35 -19.86 -19.25
CA PRO A 12 16.72 -20.15 -18.82
C PRO A 12 17.74 -19.11 -19.29
N ARG A 13 17.39 -18.28 -20.28
CA ARG A 13 18.28 -17.31 -20.91
C ARG A 13 17.58 -16.00 -21.22
N TYR A 14 18.31 -14.89 -21.18
CA TYR A 14 17.80 -13.57 -21.50
C TYR A 14 18.83 -12.73 -22.25
N ASN A 15 18.38 -11.65 -22.89
CA ASN A 15 19.28 -10.71 -23.54
C ASN A 15 19.83 -9.72 -22.50
N GLY A 16 21.15 -9.71 -22.32
CA GLY A 16 21.84 -8.72 -21.50
C GLY A 16 21.87 -7.34 -22.15
N TYR A 17 22.10 -6.31 -21.35
CA TYR A 17 22.11 -4.92 -21.83
C TYR A 17 23.23 -4.61 -22.84
N GLN A 18 24.26 -5.47 -22.93
CA GLN A 18 25.33 -5.38 -23.93
C GLN A 18 25.00 -6.11 -25.23
N GLY A 19 23.78 -6.66 -25.37
CA GLY A 19 23.34 -7.42 -26.55
C GLY A 19 23.82 -8.87 -26.58
N ASN A 20 24.51 -9.33 -25.53
CA ASN A 20 24.88 -10.73 -25.36
C ASN A 20 23.72 -11.55 -24.79
N VAL A 21 23.65 -12.84 -25.13
CA VAL A 21 22.75 -13.78 -24.45
C VAL A 21 23.39 -14.21 -23.13
N VAL A 22 22.64 -14.06 -22.04
CA VAL A 22 23.04 -14.53 -20.71
C VAL A 22 22.29 -15.81 -20.39
N GLU A 23 23.03 -16.89 -20.15
CA GLU A 23 22.50 -18.17 -19.68
C GLU A 23 22.46 -18.17 -18.15
N SER A 24 21.31 -18.53 -17.58
CA SER A 24 21.14 -18.61 -16.13
C SER A 24 21.81 -19.87 -15.58
N PRO A 25 22.53 -19.79 -14.45
CA PRO A 25 23.08 -20.98 -13.81
C PRO A 25 21.99 -22.02 -13.51
N ALA A 26 22.32 -23.31 -13.68
CA ALA A 26 21.39 -24.39 -13.38
C ALA A 26 20.87 -24.34 -11.93
N SER A 27 21.73 -23.97 -10.97
CA SER A 27 21.37 -23.78 -9.57
C SER A 27 20.33 -22.68 -9.35
N THR A 28 20.36 -21.61 -10.15
CA THR A 28 19.35 -20.53 -10.11
C THR A 28 18.00 -21.04 -10.61
N ILE A 29 18.00 -21.76 -11.73
CA ILE A 29 16.79 -22.38 -12.28
C ILE A 29 16.18 -23.36 -11.28
N GLU A 30 17.00 -24.21 -10.65
CA GLU A 30 16.57 -25.15 -9.61
C GLU A 30 15.95 -24.44 -8.40
N ALA A 31 16.56 -23.34 -7.94
CA ALA A 31 16.04 -22.57 -6.80
C ALA A 31 14.68 -21.94 -7.13
N ILE A 32 14.52 -21.37 -8.33
CA ILE A 32 13.25 -20.78 -8.79
C ILE A 32 12.16 -21.85 -8.88
N VAL A 33 12.44 -22.97 -9.56
CA VAL A 33 11.48 -24.08 -9.70
C VAL A 33 11.09 -24.62 -8.33
N ARG A 34 12.07 -24.84 -7.43
CA ARG A 34 11.81 -25.32 -6.06
C ARG A 34 10.90 -24.37 -5.29
N SER A 35 11.08 -23.06 -5.44
CA SER A 35 10.28 -22.04 -4.75
C SER A 35 8.82 -22.02 -5.20
N MET A 36 8.53 -22.29 -6.48
CA MET A 36 7.16 -22.36 -7.01
C MET A 36 6.52 -23.74 -6.76
N ALA A 37 7.29 -24.80 -7.02
CA ALA A 37 6.86 -26.18 -6.89
C ALA A 37 6.34 -26.50 -5.49
N GLY A 38 7.03 -26.03 -4.44
CA GLY A 38 6.65 -26.32 -3.06
C GLY A 38 6.51 -27.84 -2.80
N GLY A 39 7.29 -28.66 -3.51
CA GLY A 39 7.24 -30.13 -3.45
C GLY A 39 6.34 -30.82 -4.49
N ARG A 40 5.68 -30.09 -5.39
CA ARG A 40 4.93 -30.68 -6.52
C ARG A 40 5.85 -30.98 -7.71
N ASP A 41 5.59 -32.07 -8.41
CA ASP A 41 6.32 -32.40 -9.64
C ASP A 41 5.82 -31.59 -10.85
N GLU A 42 4.53 -31.24 -10.85
CA GLU A 42 3.85 -30.52 -11.92
C GLU A 42 3.19 -29.22 -11.44
N PRO A 43 3.12 -28.18 -12.30
CA PRO A 43 2.36 -26.98 -12.01
C PRO A 43 0.87 -27.28 -11.90
N SER A 44 0.17 -26.53 -11.06
CA SER A 44 -1.30 -26.63 -10.97
C SER A 44 -1.93 -26.09 -12.24
N ALA A 45 -3.04 -26.71 -12.68
CA ALA A 45 -3.83 -26.16 -13.78
C ALA A 45 -4.37 -24.78 -13.38
N VAL A 46 -4.01 -23.76 -14.16
CA VAL A 46 -4.53 -22.40 -14.00
C VAL A 46 -5.76 -22.28 -14.89
N GLU A 47 -6.93 -22.10 -14.28
CA GLU A 47 -8.12 -21.72 -15.04
C GLU A 47 -7.90 -20.31 -15.58
N GLN A 48 -7.70 -20.19 -16.89
CA GLN A 48 -7.67 -18.88 -17.54
C GLN A 48 -9.07 -18.28 -17.43
N GLY A 49 -9.22 -17.28 -16.57
CA GLY A 49 -10.45 -16.49 -16.49
C GLY A 49 -10.78 -15.91 -17.87
N GLN A 50 -12.07 -15.81 -18.19
CA GLN A 50 -12.51 -15.13 -19.40
C GLN A 50 -12.16 -13.65 -19.30
N ILE A 51 -11.07 -13.23 -19.95
CA ILE A 51 -10.77 -11.83 -20.18
C ILE A 51 -11.74 -11.39 -21.27
N GLY A 52 -12.70 -10.53 -20.94
CA GLY A 52 -13.66 -10.04 -21.93
C GLY A 52 -12.96 -9.32 -23.09
N ASP A 53 -13.56 -9.35 -24.28
CA ASP A 53 -13.00 -8.76 -25.52
C ASP A 53 -12.90 -7.21 -25.50
N GLY A 54 -13.23 -6.58 -24.37
CA GLY A 54 -13.15 -5.14 -24.19
C GLY A 54 -11.72 -4.68 -23.96
N GLY A 55 -11.22 -3.80 -24.83
CA GLY A 55 -9.97 -3.08 -24.58
C GLY A 55 -10.06 -2.11 -23.39
N CYS A 56 -8.91 -1.57 -22.98
CA CYS A 56 -8.89 -0.45 -22.04
C CYS A 56 -9.71 0.73 -22.58
N ALA A 57 -10.26 1.54 -21.66
CA ALA A 57 -10.94 2.78 -22.05
C ALA A 57 -9.99 3.65 -22.90
N PRO A 58 -10.49 4.27 -23.99
CA PRO A 58 -9.65 5.08 -24.86
C PRO A 58 -9.06 6.26 -24.07
N PRO A 59 -7.79 6.64 -24.34
CA PRO A 59 -7.22 7.81 -23.70
C PRO A 59 -8.00 9.07 -24.11
N PRO A 60 -7.95 10.15 -23.31
CA PRO A 60 -8.42 11.44 -23.78
C PRO A 60 -7.66 11.87 -25.04
N GLY A 61 -8.14 12.91 -25.73
CA GLY A 61 -7.34 13.60 -26.74
C GLY A 61 -6.04 14.20 -26.16
N ARG A 62 -5.38 15.12 -26.86
CA ARG A 62 -4.19 15.78 -26.31
C ARG A 62 -4.53 16.45 -24.97
N ALA A 63 -3.88 15.99 -23.92
CA ALA A 63 -4.07 16.45 -22.55
C ALA A 63 -2.69 16.70 -21.93
N TRP A 64 -2.64 17.62 -20.96
CA TRP A 64 -1.47 17.84 -20.12
C TRP A 64 -1.88 17.83 -18.65
N GLY A 65 -0.92 17.61 -17.78
CA GLY A 65 -1.14 17.50 -16.35
C GLY A 65 0.14 17.63 -15.55
N TRP A 66 -0.01 17.55 -14.24
CA TRP A 66 1.10 17.57 -13.30
C TRP A 66 1.38 16.16 -12.78
N ALA A 67 2.65 15.82 -12.58
CA ALA A 67 3.04 14.67 -11.76
C ALA A 67 3.57 15.19 -10.43
N ILE A 68 2.94 14.79 -9.32
CA ILE A 68 3.30 15.25 -7.98
C ILE A 68 3.60 14.08 -7.05
N GLN A 69 4.58 14.29 -6.19
CA GLN A 69 4.81 13.47 -5.01
C GLN A 69 3.95 14.05 -3.88
N LEU A 70 2.80 13.43 -3.59
CA LEU A 70 1.78 14.05 -2.72
C LEU A 70 2.35 14.40 -1.34
N TYR A 71 3.20 13.54 -0.78
CA TYR A 71 3.84 13.78 0.51
C TYR A 71 4.64 15.09 0.56
N ALA A 72 5.20 15.54 -0.58
CA ALA A 72 5.97 16.78 -0.68
C ALA A 72 5.12 18.01 -1.04
N ALA A 73 3.90 17.82 -1.54
CA ALA A 73 2.99 18.89 -1.97
C ALA A 73 2.25 19.53 -0.77
N ARG A 74 3.02 20.22 0.09
CA ARG A 74 2.54 20.83 1.35
C ARG A 74 1.92 22.22 1.12
N SER A 75 0.93 22.55 1.94
CA SER A 75 0.44 23.91 2.15
C SER A 75 0.81 24.41 3.56
N SER A 76 0.51 25.68 3.84
CA SER A 76 0.65 26.25 5.19
C SER A 76 -0.18 25.52 6.24
N ASP A 77 -1.27 24.86 5.83
CA ASP A 77 -2.19 24.18 6.73
C ASP A 77 -1.74 22.76 7.04
N SER A 78 -0.88 22.16 6.19
CA SER A 78 -0.44 20.76 6.27
C SER A 78 0.19 20.42 7.61
N TRP A 79 0.04 19.16 8.02
CA TRP A 79 0.67 18.61 9.22
C TRP A 79 2.01 17.98 8.82
N GLY A 80 2.98 18.80 8.42
CA GLY A 80 4.34 18.38 8.05
C GLY A 80 4.49 17.62 6.72
N ILE A 81 3.38 17.09 6.17
CA ILE A 81 3.28 16.30 4.95
C ILE A 81 2.08 16.77 4.10
N GLY A 82 2.21 16.73 2.77
CA GLY A 82 1.08 17.02 1.88
C GLY A 82 -0.01 15.95 2.01
N ASP A 83 -1.27 16.36 2.03
CA ASP A 83 -2.41 15.49 2.30
C ASP A 83 -3.56 15.63 1.29
N LEU A 84 -4.67 14.90 1.51
CA LEU A 84 -5.77 14.86 0.54
C LEU A 84 -6.52 16.18 0.39
N ALA A 85 -6.44 17.09 1.38
CA ALA A 85 -6.97 18.45 1.20
C ALA A 85 -6.02 19.31 0.36
N ASP A 86 -4.70 19.09 0.49
CA ASP A 86 -3.71 19.72 -0.40
C ASP A 86 -3.88 19.23 -1.84
N LEU A 87 -4.10 17.93 -2.05
CA LEU A 87 -4.42 17.37 -3.37
C LEU A 87 -5.70 17.99 -3.95
N ARG A 88 -6.75 18.14 -3.13
CA ARG A 88 -8.01 18.77 -3.53
C ARG A 88 -7.79 20.23 -3.94
N ARG A 89 -7.02 21.00 -3.15
CA ARG A 89 -6.67 22.40 -3.44
C ARG A 89 -5.82 22.52 -4.73
N PHE A 90 -4.80 21.67 -4.85
CA PHE A 90 -3.92 21.62 -6.02
C PHE A 90 -4.69 21.23 -7.28
N GLY A 91 -5.57 20.23 -7.21
CA GLY A 91 -6.38 19.78 -8.34
C GLY A 91 -7.31 20.88 -8.87
N ARG A 92 -7.95 21.66 -7.99
CA ARG A 92 -8.74 22.83 -8.38
C ARG A 92 -7.90 23.87 -9.12
N TRP A 93 -6.75 24.19 -8.56
CA TRP A 93 -5.83 25.16 -9.17
C TRP A 93 -5.31 24.66 -10.53
N ALA A 94 -4.85 23.41 -10.61
CA ALA A 94 -4.35 22.80 -11.83
C ALA A 94 -5.42 22.82 -12.94
N ARG A 95 -6.67 22.46 -12.60
CA ARG A 95 -7.80 22.55 -13.52
C ARG A 95 -8.05 23.98 -13.99
N SER A 96 -8.01 24.97 -13.09
CA SER A 96 -8.16 26.39 -13.49
C SER A 96 -7.03 26.88 -14.40
N ALA A 97 -5.85 26.27 -14.31
CA ALA A 97 -4.72 26.54 -15.20
C ALA A 97 -4.83 25.81 -16.55
N GLY A 98 -5.85 24.97 -16.76
CA GLY A 98 -6.07 24.21 -17.99
C GLY A 98 -5.53 22.77 -17.98
N ALA A 99 -5.03 22.29 -16.84
CA ALA A 99 -4.56 20.91 -16.72
C ALA A 99 -5.76 19.94 -16.71
N SER A 100 -5.61 18.79 -17.36
CA SER A 100 -6.64 17.76 -17.45
C SER A 100 -6.48 16.67 -16.39
N VAL A 101 -5.24 16.41 -15.96
CA VAL A 101 -4.90 15.31 -15.06
C VAL A 101 -3.87 15.72 -14.01
N VAL A 102 -3.88 15.00 -12.88
CA VAL A 102 -2.79 15.00 -11.91
C VAL A 102 -2.38 13.56 -11.65
N GLN A 103 -1.14 13.21 -11.96
CA GLN A 103 -0.52 11.97 -11.53
C GLN A 103 0.00 12.12 -10.10
N ILE A 104 -0.28 11.12 -9.27
CA ILE A 104 0.19 11.07 -7.88
C ILE A 104 1.00 9.81 -7.63
N SER A 105 1.98 9.93 -6.74
CA SER A 105 2.70 8.82 -6.15
C SER A 105 1.77 7.78 -5.50
N PRO A 106 2.21 6.53 -5.30
CA PRO A 106 1.39 5.52 -4.65
C PRO A 106 0.90 5.95 -3.27
N LEU A 107 -0.36 5.61 -2.98
CA LEU A 107 -1.02 5.90 -1.70
C LEU A 107 -1.25 4.64 -0.85
N GLY A 108 -0.50 3.56 -1.11
CA GLY A 108 -0.64 2.28 -0.41
C GLY A 108 -0.45 2.42 1.10
N ALA A 109 -1.20 1.64 1.87
CA ALA A 109 -1.12 1.65 3.33
C ALA A 109 0.27 1.23 3.83
N GLN A 110 0.71 1.86 4.91
CA GLN A 110 1.93 1.51 5.64
C GLN A 110 1.56 0.88 6.98
N PRO A 111 2.41 0.01 7.56
CA PRO A 111 2.13 -0.53 8.88
C PRO A 111 2.09 0.61 9.91
N PRO A 112 1.17 0.59 10.88
CA PRO A 112 1.01 1.63 11.89
C PRO A 112 2.07 1.52 13.00
N THR A 113 3.35 1.52 12.64
CA THR A 113 4.47 1.28 13.55
C THR A 113 5.51 2.40 13.50
N SER A 114 6.35 2.48 14.54
CA SER A 114 7.53 3.34 14.58
C SER A 114 8.81 2.48 14.63
N PRO A 115 9.85 2.78 13.83
CA PRO A 115 9.93 3.85 12.84
C PRO A 115 8.96 3.64 11.68
N TYR A 116 8.50 4.74 11.09
CA TYR A 116 7.46 4.76 10.08
C TYR A 116 8.03 4.47 8.69
N GLN A 117 7.40 3.55 7.96
CA GLN A 117 7.79 3.24 6.59
C GLN A 117 7.39 4.37 5.63
N SER A 118 8.38 5.13 5.15
CA SER A 118 8.16 6.30 4.29
C SER A 118 8.09 5.97 2.79
N CYS A 119 8.63 4.82 2.34
CA CYS A 119 8.69 4.48 0.93
C CYS A 119 7.31 4.09 0.37
N PRO A 120 6.74 4.84 -0.60
CA PRO A 120 5.43 4.53 -1.16
C PRO A 120 5.40 3.25 -2.02
N TYR A 121 6.56 2.77 -2.48
CA TYR A 121 6.71 1.54 -3.27
C TYR A 121 6.92 0.28 -2.41
N TYR A 122 7.16 0.44 -1.10
CA TYR A 122 7.28 -0.66 -0.14
C TYR A 122 6.11 -0.63 0.85
N SER A 123 4.88 -0.61 0.31
CA SER A 123 3.65 -0.50 1.10
C SER A 123 3.22 -1.83 1.72
N SER A 124 2.64 -1.79 2.91
CA SER A 124 1.97 -2.94 3.55
C SER A 124 0.80 -3.46 2.72
N SER A 125 0.02 -2.56 2.11
CA SER A 125 -1.06 -2.95 1.19
C SER A 125 -1.18 -2.01 0.00
N ARG A 126 -1.37 -2.59 -1.20
CA ARG A 126 -1.72 -1.85 -2.42
C ARG A 126 -3.21 -1.52 -2.51
N ARG A 127 -4.06 -2.28 -1.79
CA ARG A 127 -5.52 -2.09 -1.78
C ARG A 127 -5.97 -0.99 -0.83
N PHE A 128 -5.45 -1.00 0.39
CA PHE A 128 -5.77 -0.01 1.41
C PHE A 128 -4.89 1.23 1.28
N ARG A 129 -5.21 2.29 2.04
CA ARG A 129 -4.60 3.62 1.83
C ARG A 129 -3.86 4.11 3.05
N ASN A 130 -2.79 4.87 2.84
CA ASN A 130 -2.03 5.47 3.92
C ASN A 130 -2.84 6.57 4.64
N THR A 131 -3.02 6.40 5.95
CA THR A 131 -3.78 7.32 6.82
C THR A 131 -3.05 8.63 7.11
N THR A 132 -1.73 8.71 6.89
CA THR A 132 -0.98 9.97 7.03
C THR A 132 -1.40 11.02 6.01
N TYR A 133 -2.07 10.63 4.92
CA TYR A 133 -2.66 11.56 3.95
C TYR A 133 -4.03 12.11 4.36
N LEU A 134 -4.55 11.80 5.56
CA LEU A 134 -5.74 12.46 6.08
C LEU A 134 -5.44 13.91 6.44
N ARG A 135 -6.34 14.80 6.02
CA ARG A 135 -6.52 16.12 6.62
C ARG A 135 -7.29 15.94 7.93
N VAL A 136 -6.62 16.04 9.07
CA VAL A 136 -7.18 15.78 10.41
C VAL A 136 -8.42 16.64 10.66
N GLU A 137 -8.37 17.91 10.30
CA GLU A 137 -9.44 18.88 10.52
C GLU A 137 -10.70 18.61 9.66
N GLU A 138 -10.58 17.79 8.61
CA GLU A 138 -11.71 17.40 7.74
C GLU A 138 -12.31 16.03 8.11
N VAL A 139 -11.82 15.39 9.18
CA VAL A 139 -12.37 14.14 9.70
C VAL A 139 -13.64 14.45 10.51
N GLU A 140 -14.71 13.71 10.25
CA GLU A 140 -16.00 13.88 10.95
C GLU A 140 -15.82 13.64 12.46
N GLY A 141 -16.13 14.65 13.28
CA GLY A 141 -15.92 14.62 14.74
C GLY A 141 -14.73 15.45 15.21
N ALA A 142 -13.86 15.95 14.32
CA ALA A 142 -12.71 16.78 14.69
C ALA A 142 -13.13 18.05 15.45
N GLU A 143 -14.30 18.60 15.13
CA GLU A 143 -14.87 19.76 15.80
C GLU A 143 -15.19 19.52 17.28
N ARG A 144 -15.38 18.26 17.70
CA ARG A 144 -15.74 17.89 19.08
C ARG A 144 -14.55 17.89 20.02
N VAL A 145 -13.35 17.84 19.48
CA VAL A 145 -12.07 17.75 20.22
C VAL A 145 -11.11 18.85 19.78
N SER A 146 -11.64 19.99 19.31
CA SER A 146 -10.83 21.05 18.71
C SER A 146 -9.83 21.65 19.70
N ALA A 147 -10.18 21.70 20.99
CA ALA A 147 -9.29 22.21 22.03
C ALA A 147 -8.07 21.29 22.24
N GLU A 148 -8.30 19.97 22.22
CA GLU A 148 -7.28 18.94 22.34
C GLU A 148 -6.43 18.81 21.08
N LEU A 149 -7.03 19.08 19.90
CA LEU A 149 -6.32 19.08 18.62
C LEU A 149 -5.41 20.30 18.42
N ALA A 150 -5.75 21.45 18.99
CA ALA A 150 -4.99 22.70 18.81
C ALA A 150 -3.47 22.58 19.09
N PRO A 151 -3.00 22.00 20.22
CA PRO A 151 -1.57 21.82 20.46
C PRO A 151 -0.90 20.84 19.47
N LEU A 152 -1.61 19.80 19.03
CA LEU A 152 -1.10 18.85 18.04
C LEU A 152 -0.96 19.50 16.67
N GLN A 153 -1.96 20.29 16.27
CA GLN A 153 -1.96 21.06 15.03
C GLN A 153 -0.80 22.06 14.99
N ALA A 154 -0.55 22.79 16.09
CA ALA A 154 0.55 23.74 16.16
C ALA A 154 1.92 23.05 15.98
N GLN A 155 2.15 21.93 16.67
CA GLN A 155 3.36 21.12 16.52
C GLN A 155 3.49 20.58 15.10
N ALA A 156 2.43 20.03 14.53
CA ALA A 156 2.44 19.45 13.20
C ALA A 156 2.69 20.48 12.10
N ARG A 157 2.10 21.68 12.22
CA ARG A 157 2.33 22.77 11.27
C ARG A 157 3.75 23.35 11.36
N ALA A 158 4.36 23.33 12.54
CA ALA A 158 5.77 23.74 12.68
C ALA A 158 6.72 22.87 11.83
N LEU A 159 6.37 21.60 11.60
CA LEU A 159 7.13 20.69 10.72
C LEU A 159 7.16 21.16 9.26
N ASN A 160 6.24 22.02 8.82
CA ASN A 160 6.27 22.58 7.46
C ASN A 160 7.51 23.46 7.21
N SER A 161 8.13 23.99 8.27
CA SER A 161 9.39 24.75 8.16
C SER A 161 10.59 23.87 7.83
N GLN A 162 10.48 22.55 8.01
CA GLN A 162 11.56 21.62 7.73
C GLN A 162 11.66 21.28 6.24
N ARG A 163 12.90 21.25 5.72
CA ARG A 163 13.18 20.90 4.32
C ARG A 163 12.85 19.45 4.02
N LEU A 164 13.21 18.54 4.94
CA LEU A 164 12.89 17.11 4.84
C LEU A 164 11.63 16.80 5.64
N ILE A 165 10.91 15.77 5.24
CA ILE A 165 9.69 15.33 5.92
C ILE A 165 10.10 14.41 7.07
N ASP A 166 9.76 14.80 8.29
CA ASP A 166 9.85 13.93 9.46
C ASP A 166 8.61 13.02 9.51
N HIS A 167 8.71 11.86 8.87
CA HIS A 167 7.59 10.92 8.75
C HIS A 167 7.16 10.35 10.10
N ASP A 168 8.08 10.16 11.04
CA ASP A 168 7.81 9.62 12.37
C ASP A 168 7.02 10.64 13.19
N ALA A 169 7.45 11.91 13.22
CA ALA A 169 6.73 12.97 13.92
C ALA A 169 5.33 13.21 13.32
N VAL A 170 5.21 13.20 11.99
CA VAL A 170 3.93 13.31 11.29
C VAL A 170 3.00 12.16 11.66
N PHE A 171 3.50 10.92 11.63
CA PHE A 171 2.72 9.74 11.99
C PHE A 171 2.27 9.81 13.45
N ALA A 172 3.16 10.12 14.39
CA ALA A 172 2.84 10.22 15.81
C ALA A 172 1.73 11.27 16.07
N LEU A 173 1.88 12.49 15.54
CA LEU A 173 0.92 13.58 15.74
C LEU A 173 -0.44 13.25 15.10
N LYS A 174 -0.46 12.75 13.86
CA LYS A 174 -1.72 12.39 13.20
C LYS A 174 -2.39 11.20 13.88
N SER A 175 -1.65 10.18 14.31
CA SER A 175 -2.23 9.04 15.03
C SER A 175 -2.88 9.47 16.34
N GLN A 176 -2.21 10.30 17.15
CA GLN A 176 -2.79 10.83 18.38
C GLN A 176 -4.06 11.65 18.13
N ALA A 177 -4.05 12.50 17.10
CA ALA A 177 -5.22 13.29 16.72
C ALA A 177 -6.39 12.40 16.26
N LEU A 178 -6.12 11.41 15.40
CA LEU A 178 -7.13 10.49 14.91
C LEU A 178 -7.77 9.67 16.04
N GLU A 179 -7.01 9.28 17.06
CA GLU A 179 -7.54 8.58 18.23
C GLU A 179 -8.49 9.44 19.05
N LEU A 180 -8.16 10.72 19.28
CA LEU A 180 -9.07 11.67 19.95
C LEU A 180 -10.39 11.79 19.20
N ILE A 181 -10.31 11.93 17.87
CA ILE A 181 -11.50 12.06 17.03
C ILE A 181 -12.32 10.77 17.02
N PHE A 182 -11.66 9.61 16.92
CA PHE A 182 -12.33 8.32 16.96
C PHE A 182 -13.12 8.12 18.26
N ARG A 183 -12.52 8.44 19.42
CA ARG A 183 -13.22 8.35 20.71
C ARG A 183 -14.44 9.28 20.78
N ALA A 184 -14.35 10.48 20.21
CA ALA A 184 -15.44 11.46 20.20
C ALA A 184 -16.53 11.18 19.14
N ALA A 185 -16.19 10.50 18.04
CA ALA A 185 -17.07 10.22 16.91
C ALA A 185 -16.75 8.88 16.22
N PRO A 186 -16.97 7.73 16.90
CA PRO A 186 -16.60 6.41 16.38
C PRO A 186 -17.51 5.91 15.25
N GLN A 187 -18.70 6.51 15.10
CA GLN A 187 -19.75 6.05 14.18
C GLN A 187 -20.14 7.16 13.19
N PRO A 188 -19.24 7.60 12.29
CA PRO A 188 -19.55 8.62 11.31
C PRO A 188 -20.60 8.10 10.31
N ARG A 189 -21.37 9.03 9.74
CA ARG A 189 -22.46 8.68 8.82
C ARG A 189 -21.95 7.91 7.61
N GLY A 190 -22.53 6.73 7.37
CA GLY A 190 -22.24 5.87 6.22
C GLY A 190 -21.14 4.82 6.44
N LEU A 191 -20.48 4.81 7.60
CA LEU A 191 -19.42 3.84 7.91
C LEU A 191 -19.90 2.38 7.76
N ALA A 192 -21.02 2.02 8.40
CA ALA A 192 -21.54 0.64 8.37
C ALA A 192 -21.84 0.14 6.94
N SER A 193 -22.42 1.01 6.08
CA SER A 193 -22.68 0.67 4.68
C SER A 193 -21.38 0.47 3.90
N TRP A 194 -20.39 1.33 4.14
CA TRP A 194 -19.09 1.21 3.49
C TRP A 194 -18.32 -0.03 3.96
N GLN A 195 -18.32 -0.34 5.26
CA GLN A 195 -17.73 -1.56 5.82
C GLN A 195 -18.34 -2.81 5.17
N LYS A 196 -19.68 -2.86 5.06
CA LYS A 196 -20.37 -3.97 4.39
C LYS A 196 -19.92 -4.15 2.93
N LYS A 197 -19.70 -3.04 2.20
CA LYS A 197 -19.19 -3.07 0.81
C LYS A 197 -17.74 -3.53 0.72
N GLN A 198 -16.88 -3.17 1.68
CA GLN A 198 -15.48 -3.60 1.68
C GLN A 198 -15.32 -5.06 2.09
N GLY A 199 -16.23 -5.55 2.93
CA GLY A 199 -16.32 -6.95 3.34
C GLY A 199 -15.12 -7.43 4.14
N ARG A 200 -14.87 -8.75 4.08
CA ARG A 200 -13.86 -9.44 4.89
C ARG A 200 -12.45 -8.88 4.73
N ALA A 201 -12.07 -8.42 3.54
CA ALA A 201 -10.75 -7.88 3.28
C ALA A 201 -10.41 -6.66 4.15
N LEU A 202 -11.39 -5.79 4.42
CA LEU A 202 -11.19 -4.64 5.32
C LEU A 202 -11.02 -5.09 6.77
N ILE A 203 -11.79 -6.10 7.20
CA ILE A 203 -11.68 -6.63 8.56
C ILE A 203 -10.30 -7.29 8.74
N ASP A 204 -9.84 -8.07 7.76
CA ASP A 204 -8.52 -8.70 7.80
C ASP A 204 -7.40 -7.65 7.84
N PHE A 205 -7.49 -6.59 7.03
CA PHE A 205 -6.53 -5.49 7.03
C PHE A 205 -6.49 -4.76 8.37
N ALA A 206 -7.66 -4.37 8.89
CA ALA A 206 -7.73 -3.72 10.20
C ALA A 206 -7.27 -4.62 11.36
N THR A 207 -7.46 -5.94 11.24
CA THR A 207 -6.92 -6.93 12.17
C THR A 207 -5.40 -6.96 12.10
N PHE A 208 -4.83 -6.99 10.90
CA PHE A 208 -3.38 -6.96 10.70
C PHE A 208 -2.76 -5.69 11.28
N ASP A 209 -3.32 -4.52 11.00
CA ASP A 209 -2.82 -3.25 11.53
C ASP A 209 -2.86 -3.25 13.06
N ALA A 210 -3.96 -3.71 13.68
CA ALA A 210 -4.05 -3.85 15.13
C ALA A 210 -3.01 -4.81 15.72
N LEU A 211 -2.73 -5.93 15.04
CA LEU A 211 -1.66 -6.86 15.43
C LEU A 211 -0.27 -6.25 15.26
N ALA A 212 -0.06 -5.45 14.21
CA ALA A 212 1.21 -4.79 13.94
C ALA A 212 1.55 -3.74 15.01
N GLU A 213 0.56 -3.04 15.56
CA GLU A 213 0.76 -2.14 16.71
C GLU A 213 1.28 -2.90 17.95
N VAL A 214 0.87 -4.15 18.14
CA VAL A 214 1.27 -4.98 19.30
C VAL A 214 2.60 -5.69 19.08
N HIS A 215 2.83 -6.24 17.89
CA HIS A 215 3.93 -7.16 17.62
C HIS A 215 5.00 -6.61 16.67
N GLY A 216 4.83 -5.38 16.19
CA GLY A 216 5.70 -4.76 15.19
C GLY A 216 5.28 -5.06 13.76
N ALA A 217 5.92 -4.39 12.79
CA ALA A 217 5.50 -4.37 11.39
C ALA A 217 5.61 -5.73 10.68
N ALA A 218 6.54 -6.59 11.11
CA ALA A 218 6.89 -7.81 10.41
C ALA A 218 6.15 -9.02 10.95
N TRP A 219 5.13 -9.47 10.21
CA TRP A 219 4.29 -10.59 10.65
C TRP A 219 5.06 -11.89 10.89
N ARG A 220 6.22 -12.07 10.23
CA ARG A 220 7.07 -13.27 10.41
C ARG A 220 7.69 -13.38 11.80
N SER A 221 7.80 -12.26 12.54
CA SER A 221 8.28 -12.29 13.92
C SER A 221 7.16 -12.44 14.95
N TRP A 222 5.90 -12.46 14.52
CA TRP A 222 4.76 -12.63 15.43
C TRP A 222 4.67 -14.07 15.94
N PRO A 223 3.93 -14.33 17.04
CA PRO A 223 3.58 -15.67 17.46
C PRO A 223 3.00 -16.51 16.31
N SER A 224 3.36 -17.80 16.23
CA SER A 224 2.93 -18.70 15.15
C SER A 224 1.42 -18.78 14.96
N SER A 225 0.64 -18.58 16.03
CA SER A 225 -0.83 -18.51 16.02
C SER A 225 -1.41 -17.29 15.30
N LEU A 226 -0.56 -16.32 14.91
CA LEU A 226 -0.92 -15.07 14.24
C LEU A 226 -0.25 -14.89 12.87
N GLN A 227 0.73 -15.73 12.54
CA GLN A 227 1.51 -15.62 11.29
C GLN A 227 0.70 -15.91 10.02
N SER A 228 -0.47 -16.56 10.13
CA SER A 228 -1.35 -16.82 8.99
C SER A 228 -2.72 -16.17 9.19
N PRO A 229 -3.33 -15.56 8.15
CA PRO A 229 -4.69 -15.00 8.23
C PRO A 229 -5.77 -15.99 8.65
N ARG A 230 -5.52 -17.29 8.45
CA ARG A 230 -6.44 -18.38 8.80
C ARG A 230 -6.09 -19.07 10.13
N ALA A 231 -5.04 -18.62 10.82
CA ALA A 231 -4.65 -19.21 12.09
C ALA A 231 -5.69 -18.91 13.18
N ARG A 232 -5.93 -19.88 14.07
CA ARG A 232 -6.96 -19.77 15.12
C ARG A 232 -6.75 -18.57 16.05
N GLY A 233 -5.51 -18.17 16.28
CA GLY A 233 -5.18 -17.03 17.14
C GLY A 233 -5.67 -15.69 16.58
N VAL A 234 -5.85 -15.57 15.26
CA VAL A 234 -6.25 -14.31 14.62
C VAL A 234 -7.69 -13.91 14.98
N GLU A 235 -8.62 -14.87 15.04
CA GLU A 235 -10.01 -14.57 15.42
C GLU A 235 -10.12 -14.21 16.92
N GLN A 236 -9.33 -14.86 17.77
CA GLN A 236 -9.24 -14.50 19.19
C GLN A 236 -8.67 -13.08 19.35
N ALA A 237 -7.51 -12.80 18.73
CA ALA A 237 -6.89 -11.49 18.78
C ALA A 237 -7.79 -10.40 18.20
N ARG A 238 -8.57 -10.70 17.16
CA ARG A 238 -9.58 -9.78 16.61
C ARG A 238 -10.67 -9.43 17.62
N ALA A 239 -11.12 -10.39 18.42
CA ALA A 239 -12.10 -10.15 19.46
C ALA A 239 -11.49 -9.33 20.62
N GLU A 240 -10.26 -9.65 21.03
CA GLU A 240 -9.53 -8.93 22.08
C GLU A 240 -9.19 -7.49 21.66
N LEU A 241 -8.85 -7.26 20.39
CA LEU A 241 -8.48 -5.96 19.82
C LEU A 241 -9.65 -5.29 19.09
N ALA A 242 -10.90 -5.63 19.41
CA ALA A 242 -12.07 -5.19 18.63
C ALA A 242 -12.18 -3.67 18.45
N GLU A 243 -11.86 -2.88 19.48
CA GLU A 243 -11.86 -1.42 19.40
C GLU A 243 -10.78 -0.91 18.42
N ARG A 244 -9.59 -1.52 18.45
CA ARG A 244 -8.49 -1.17 17.56
C ARG A 244 -8.80 -1.54 16.11
N VAL A 245 -9.38 -2.72 15.90
CA VAL A 245 -9.90 -3.13 14.59
C VAL A 245 -10.98 -2.16 14.10
N ALA A 246 -11.86 -1.65 14.98
CA ALA A 246 -12.84 -0.64 14.61
C ALA A 246 -12.18 0.70 14.22
N PHE A 247 -11.14 1.12 14.94
CA PHE A 247 -10.36 2.32 14.62
C PHE A 247 -9.74 2.26 13.21
N HIS A 248 -9.05 1.17 12.86
CA HIS A 248 -8.39 1.08 11.54
C HIS A 248 -9.43 1.06 10.40
N GLN A 249 -10.59 0.43 10.60
CA GLN A 249 -11.69 0.50 9.63
C GLN A 249 -12.23 1.92 9.47
N TRP A 250 -12.43 2.61 10.60
CA TRP A 250 -12.87 4.00 10.63
C TRP A 250 -11.87 4.95 9.93
N ALA A 251 -10.57 4.73 10.12
CA ALA A 251 -9.54 5.54 9.46
C ALA A 251 -9.54 5.34 7.94
N GLN A 252 -9.62 4.09 7.47
CA GLN A 252 -9.74 3.78 6.03
C GLN A 252 -11.00 4.39 5.39
N PHE A 253 -12.11 4.43 6.13
CA PHE A 253 -13.34 5.09 5.67
C PHE A 253 -13.14 6.59 5.42
N HIS A 254 -12.46 7.29 6.33
CA HIS A 254 -12.17 8.72 6.15
C HIS A 254 -11.18 8.96 5.01
N VAL A 255 -10.15 8.13 4.87
CA VAL A 255 -9.19 8.26 3.75
C VAL A 255 -9.93 8.08 2.42
N HIS A 256 -10.80 7.08 2.33
CA HIS A 256 -11.64 6.86 1.16
C HIS A 256 -12.51 8.08 0.82
N ARG A 257 -13.16 8.68 1.81
CA ARG A 257 -14.00 9.88 1.59
C ARG A 257 -13.20 11.09 1.13
N GLN A 258 -12.06 11.37 1.77
CA GLN A 258 -11.23 12.51 1.39
C GLN A 258 -10.61 12.32 0.00
N LEU A 259 -10.17 11.11 -0.34
CA LEU A 259 -9.65 10.81 -1.68
C LEU A 259 -10.74 10.95 -2.74
N ALA A 260 -11.96 10.46 -2.47
CA ALA A 260 -13.10 10.63 -3.38
C ALA A 260 -13.48 12.11 -3.58
N ARG A 261 -13.30 12.98 -2.57
CA ARG A 261 -13.48 14.44 -2.72
C ARG A 261 -12.38 15.05 -3.60
N ALA A 262 -11.11 14.68 -3.37
CA ALA A 262 -9.99 15.18 -4.18
C ALA A 262 -10.11 14.77 -5.66
N ALA A 263 -10.51 13.52 -5.93
CA ALA A 263 -10.70 12.99 -7.27
C ALA A 263 -11.85 13.64 -8.07
N ARG A 264 -12.73 14.43 -7.42
CA ARG A 264 -13.79 15.20 -8.11
C ARG A 264 -13.28 16.52 -8.68
N GLU A 265 -12.14 17.01 -8.21
CA GLU A 265 -11.60 18.30 -8.65
C GLU A 265 -10.90 18.19 -10.00
N ILE A 266 -10.18 17.08 -10.22
CA ILE A 266 -9.42 16.78 -11.42
C ILE A 266 -9.26 15.25 -11.58
N THR A 267 -9.11 14.76 -12.81
CA THR A 267 -8.81 13.35 -13.07
C THR A 267 -7.47 12.98 -12.45
N LEU A 268 -7.47 11.96 -11.60
CA LEU A 268 -6.26 11.44 -10.98
C LEU A 268 -5.71 10.26 -11.78
N ILE A 269 -4.41 10.29 -12.03
CA ILE A 269 -3.65 9.12 -12.48
C ILE A 269 -2.96 8.55 -11.23
N ALA A 270 -3.49 7.44 -10.73
CA ALA A 270 -2.90 6.75 -9.60
C ALA A 270 -1.73 5.87 -10.07
N ASP A 271 -0.64 5.89 -9.32
CA ASP A 271 0.47 4.96 -9.48
C ASP A 271 0.22 3.69 -8.65
N VAL A 272 0.42 2.52 -9.27
CA VAL A 272 0.22 1.20 -8.66
C VAL A 272 1.57 0.48 -8.60
N PRO A 273 2.13 0.29 -7.39
CA PRO A 273 3.41 -0.40 -7.23
C PRO A 273 3.38 -1.84 -7.77
N VAL A 274 4.52 -2.28 -8.31
CA VAL A 274 4.72 -3.64 -8.84
C VAL A 274 4.43 -4.72 -7.79
N GLY A 275 4.78 -4.48 -6.53
CA GLY A 275 4.47 -5.36 -5.41
C GLY A 275 4.30 -4.62 -4.09
N PHE A 276 4.53 -5.33 -2.99
CA PHE A 276 4.26 -4.86 -1.63
C PHE A 276 5.38 -5.32 -0.70
N ALA A 277 5.43 -4.70 0.49
CA ALA A 277 6.37 -5.06 1.54
C ALA A 277 6.26 -6.57 1.84
N SER A 278 7.40 -7.26 1.82
CA SER A 278 7.44 -8.71 2.05
C SER A 278 6.86 -9.09 3.42
N ASP A 279 6.96 -8.18 4.39
CA ASP A 279 6.52 -8.30 5.77
C ASP A 279 5.18 -7.58 6.05
N GLY A 280 4.52 -7.04 5.01
CA GLY A 280 3.26 -6.30 5.13
C GLY A 280 1.99 -7.14 5.06
N PHE A 281 0.84 -6.47 5.14
CA PHE A 281 -0.49 -7.07 5.10
C PHE A 281 -0.72 -7.91 3.84
N ASP A 282 -0.42 -7.39 2.65
CA ASP A 282 -0.67 -8.10 1.41
C ASP A 282 0.15 -9.41 1.35
N ALA A 283 1.40 -9.38 1.88
CA ALA A 283 2.23 -10.57 1.97
C ALA A 283 1.73 -11.59 3.01
N TRP A 284 1.27 -11.13 4.18
CA TRP A 284 0.60 -11.97 5.17
C TRP A 284 -0.69 -12.59 4.61
N ARG A 285 -1.51 -11.77 3.93
CA ARG A 285 -2.82 -12.16 3.42
C ARG A 285 -2.74 -13.19 2.31
N TRP A 286 -1.75 -13.04 1.43
CA TRP A 286 -1.59 -13.86 0.23
C TRP A 286 -0.42 -14.83 0.30
N GLN A 287 0.15 -15.09 1.49
CA GLN A 287 1.31 -15.97 1.67
C GLN A 287 1.23 -17.30 0.89
N ASP A 288 0.03 -17.88 0.76
CA ASP A 288 -0.17 -19.16 0.06
C ASP A 288 -0.04 -19.02 -1.47
N LEU A 289 -0.24 -17.82 -2.01
CA LEU A 289 -0.17 -17.46 -3.43
C LEU A 289 1.21 -16.92 -3.85
N LEU A 290 2.12 -16.73 -2.90
CA LEU A 290 3.45 -16.16 -3.16
C LEU A 290 4.51 -17.26 -3.28
N ALA A 291 5.64 -16.88 -3.87
CA ALA A 291 6.87 -17.67 -3.89
C ALA A 291 7.94 -16.97 -3.02
N PRO A 292 7.92 -17.14 -1.69
CA PRO A 292 8.76 -16.36 -0.77
C PRO A 292 10.25 -16.68 -0.85
N GLY A 293 10.64 -17.78 -1.51
CA GLY A 293 12.04 -18.10 -1.80
C GLY A 293 12.63 -17.28 -2.95
N MET A 294 11.83 -16.41 -3.58
CA MET A 294 12.21 -15.54 -4.69
C MET A 294 12.00 -14.07 -4.32
N ARG A 295 12.80 -13.19 -4.94
CA ARG A 295 12.63 -11.74 -4.84
C ARG A 295 12.57 -11.13 -6.23
N VAL A 296 11.63 -10.22 -6.42
CA VAL A 296 11.48 -9.45 -7.66
C VAL A 296 12.61 -8.43 -7.75
N GLY A 297 13.09 -8.23 -8.97
CA GLY A 297 14.16 -7.30 -9.26
C GLY A 297 14.30 -7.03 -10.75
N ALA A 298 15.43 -6.48 -11.14
CA ALA A 298 15.81 -6.29 -12.53
C ALA A 298 17.21 -6.88 -12.79
N PRO A 299 17.46 -7.46 -13.98
CA PRO A 299 18.80 -7.93 -14.34
C PRO A 299 19.78 -6.75 -14.43
N PRO A 300 21.10 -7.03 -14.45
CA PRO A 300 22.12 -6.03 -14.76
C PRO A 300 21.80 -5.16 -15.97
N ASP A 301 22.04 -3.86 -15.83
CA ASP A 301 21.92 -2.89 -16.90
C ASP A 301 23.11 -1.91 -16.94
N TYR A 302 23.05 -0.93 -17.84
CA TYR A 302 24.10 0.06 -18.03
C TYR A 302 24.34 0.96 -16.80
N PHE A 303 23.29 1.26 -16.03
CA PHE A 303 23.36 2.12 -14.84
C PHE A 303 23.58 1.31 -13.56
N PHE A 304 23.07 0.08 -13.51
CA PHE A 304 23.18 -0.85 -12.39
C PHE A 304 23.81 -2.16 -12.86
N PRO A 305 25.15 -2.23 -12.92
CA PRO A 305 25.87 -3.42 -13.40
C PRO A 305 25.63 -4.68 -12.55
N ASP A 306 25.23 -4.53 -11.29
CA ASP A 306 24.89 -5.65 -10.39
C ASP A 306 23.40 -6.04 -10.46
N GLY A 307 22.60 -5.32 -11.25
CA GLY A 307 21.15 -5.44 -11.27
C GLY A 307 20.50 -4.81 -10.05
N GLN A 308 19.24 -5.17 -9.80
CA GLN A 308 18.44 -4.62 -8.71
C GLN A 308 17.67 -5.72 -8.00
N ASP A 309 17.61 -5.64 -6.67
CA ASP A 309 16.76 -6.48 -5.82
C ASP A 309 15.79 -5.56 -5.07
N TRP A 310 14.50 -5.71 -5.32
CA TRP A 310 13.47 -4.84 -4.75
C TRP A 310 12.86 -5.41 -3.46
N GLY A 311 13.35 -6.53 -2.95
CA GLY A 311 13.00 -7.05 -1.63
C GLY A 311 11.57 -7.60 -1.49
N MET A 312 10.83 -7.76 -2.59
CA MET A 312 9.43 -8.20 -2.58
C MET A 312 9.26 -9.61 -3.17
N PRO A 313 8.39 -10.45 -2.59
CA PRO A 313 8.11 -11.77 -3.15
C PRO A 313 7.23 -11.66 -4.40
N PRO A 314 7.47 -12.46 -5.45
CA PRO A 314 6.53 -12.57 -6.56
C PRO A 314 5.30 -13.42 -6.17
N PHE A 315 4.20 -13.20 -6.90
CA PHE A 315 3.15 -14.20 -6.98
C PHE A 315 3.66 -15.43 -7.72
N ASP A 316 3.23 -16.60 -7.27
CA ASP A 316 3.39 -17.84 -8.03
C ASP A 316 2.32 -17.85 -9.13
N PRO A 317 2.69 -17.74 -10.41
CA PRO A 317 1.73 -17.66 -11.51
C PRO A 317 0.84 -18.90 -11.61
N TRP A 318 1.28 -20.04 -11.07
CA TRP A 318 0.53 -21.30 -11.08
C TRP A 318 -0.48 -21.42 -9.93
N LYS A 319 -0.58 -20.40 -9.07
CA LYS A 319 -1.56 -20.32 -7.98
C LYS A 319 -2.57 -19.18 -8.15
N LEU A 320 -2.43 -18.39 -9.21
CA LEU A 320 -3.30 -17.26 -9.53
C LEU A 320 -4.55 -17.69 -10.31
#